data_AF-A0A0M9E6Z2-F1
#
_entry.id   AF-A0A0M9E6Z2-F1
#
_cell.length_a   1.000
_cell.length_b   1.000
_cell.length_c   1.000
_cell.angle_alpha   90.00
_cell.angle_beta   90.00
_cell.angle_gamma   90.00
#
_symmetry.space_group_name_H-M   'P 1'
#
loop_
_entity.id
_entity.type
_entity.pdbx_description
1 polymer ?
#
loop_
_entity_poly.entity_id
_entity_poly.type
_entity_poly.pdbx_seq_one_letter_code
_entity_poly.pdbx_strand_id
1 'polypeptide(L)'
;ITYFGLEPIYDNTNTANRIIGLSNSDDTDAVLSQAGDQINLSGSTFEGITFNKPSASLTIQGLEGTDTITIQSLNLDSTELTIDAENIILPTGNTIESSANIVFNASDQDASKINSINDIQDRRASIEIDGNLNTSQNISLTASVIRDIHINDASEDPLNTQTLSNAVIQMRNATINAAQFEVLASSDGVIITENTIGNAKNSISEQVFAKIEESCQIAANQVTIRTSRGTDYQVTGRDAYNHVSGDTQAWVKDSTITSSGDVSITAEDSIKMSAESPELSLDLSTIASNTTIGASSARNYLSGNVDAHLINSTLTVTGENTVSIAAERKTQITSKAQSGQLTESSGLASGYTIELDGTYSSNVLIGHTKAFIDASEVNASNSDIKVSARETSAVDAQSSIAASSDIDTSYYQGFSSTAGASIAFNALGWDPENVGLQALDALVNTSFATSAPMDVNAYILNSSVEADELDIKATLETKLNATVSNTSSTKASSSFGASGMSTSGILSGNMLNTTVKAYIDNTSDTKNITTNKALTINASDISEIYSNSKIVSSSIISSNGSVSVIDDEIFKDADYKSSDGNQTINFGDRVFLSEDYSNGGNPETVYIYMGSQNSIDLDAEDYSNKDLWKETTETQV
;
A
#
# COMPACT_ATOMS: atom_id res chain seq x y z
N ILE A 1 36.18 -13.04 -36.92
CA ILE A 1 36.35 -13.60 -35.56
C ILE A 1 36.73 -12.42 -34.69
N THR A 2 35.77 -11.82 -34.02
CA THR A 2 36.03 -10.79 -33.00
C THR A 2 36.33 -11.58 -31.74
N TYR A 3 37.58 -11.62 -31.31
CA TYR A 3 37.93 -12.14 -29.99
C TYR A 3 37.54 -11.05 -29.00
N PHE A 4 36.45 -11.26 -28.26
CA PHE A 4 36.26 -10.57 -26.99
C PHE A 4 37.24 -11.28 -26.04
N GLY A 5 38.29 -10.57 -25.61
CA GLY A 5 39.17 -11.08 -24.55
C GLY A 5 38.36 -11.15 -23.24
N LEU A 6 38.82 -11.97 -22.30
CA LEU A 6 38.28 -11.97 -20.94
C LEU A 6 38.47 -10.58 -20.32
N GLU A 7 37.51 -10.15 -19.52
CA GLU A 7 37.59 -8.85 -18.85
C GLU A 7 38.56 -8.91 -17.65
N PRO A 8 39.36 -7.86 -17.41
CA PRO A 8 40.28 -7.85 -16.28
C PRO A 8 39.52 -7.77 -14.96
N ILE A 9 39.98 -8.52 -13.97
CA ILE A 9 39.48 -8.45 -12.59
C ILE A 9 40.09 -7.27 -11.82
N TYR A 10 39.39 -6.82 -10.78
CA TYR A 10 39.99 -5.98 -9.75
C TYR A 10 40.70 -6.85 -8.70
N ASP A 11 41.91 -6.49 -8.31
CA ASP A 11 42.65 -7.19 -7.25
C ASP A 11 43.53 -6.20 -6.46
N ASN A 12 43.29 -6.09 -5.16
CA ASN A 12 44.07 -5.19 -4.30
C ASN A 12 45.48 -5.74 -3.97
N THR A 13 45.78 -6.98 -4.34
CA THR A 13 47.06 -7.70 -4.14
C THR A 13 47.49 -7.91 -2.68
N ASN A 14 46.69 -7.54 -1.69
CA ASN A 14 47.07 -7.61 -0.27
C ASN A 14 46.98 -9.05 0.26
N THR A 15 48.04 -9.55 0.90
CA THR A 15 48.12 -10.95 1.36
C THR A 15 47.43 -11.20 2.70
N ALA A 16 47.06 -10.16 3.44
CA ALA A 16 46.32 -10.29 4.69
C ALA A 16 44.81 -10.05 4.48
N ASN A 17 44.45 -8.92 3.86
CA ASN A 17 43.07 -8.50 3.58
C ASN A 17 42.86 -8.42 2.07
N ARG A 18 42.57 -9.56 1.45
CA ARG A 18 42.48 -9.66 0.00
C ARG A 18 41.09 -9.26 -0.48
N ILE A 19 41.01 -8.36 -1.45
CA ILE A 19 39.77 -7.96 -2.10
C ILE A 19 39.95 -8.22 -3.60
N ILE A 20 39.03 -9.00 -4.17
CA ILE A 20 38.99 -9.34 -5.58
C ILE A 20 37.59 -9.00 -6.09
N GLY A 21 37.50 -8.13 -7.09
CA GLY A 21 36.27 -7.88 -7.83
C GLY A 21 36.30 -8.65 -9.15
N LEU A 22 35.14 -9.10 -9.62
CA LEU A 22 35.00 -9.67 -10.97
C LEU A 22 35.11 -8.56 -12.02
N SER A 23 34.37 -8.65 -13.12
CA SER A 23 34.28 -7.58 -14.12
C SER A 23 33.15 -6.61 -13.78
N ASN A 24 32.92 -5.59 -14.61
CA ASN A 24 31.74 -4.70 -14.49
C ASN A 24 30.61 -5.13 -15.44
N SER A 25 30.69 -6.37 -15.94
CA SER A 25 29.72 -6.98 -16.84
C SER A 25 29.11 -8.19 -16.13
N ASP A 26 27.98 -8.70 -16.64
CA ASP A 26 27.33 -9.87 -16.06
C ASP A 26 28.26 -11.10 -15.99
N ASP A 27 28.67 -11.48 -14.77
CA ASP A 27 29.52 -12.65 -14.51
C ASP A 27 28.70 -13.80 -13.91
N THR A 28 27.98 -14.51 -14.77
CA THR A 28 26.97 -15.51 -14.37
C THR A 28 27.49 -16.91 -14.04
N ASP A 29 28.79 -17.17 -14.15
CA ASP A 29 29.39 -18.49 -13.95
C ASP A 29 30.67 -18.49 -13.09
N ALA A 30 30.85 -17.48 -12.24
CA ALA A 30 32.01 -17.39 -11.36
C ALA A 30 32.02 -18.55 -10.34
N VAL A 31 33.18 -19.22 -10.23
CA VAL A 31 33.41 -20.32 -9.30
C VAL A 31 34.59 -20.01 -8.40
N LEU A 32 34.35 -20.00 -7.08
CA LEU A 32 35.38 -19.91 -6.05
C LEU A 32 35.67 -21.31 -5.50
N SER A 33 36.91 -21.77 -5.64
CA SER A 33 37.32 -23.14 -5.29
C SER A 33 38.68 -23.14 -4.58
N GLN A 34 38.99 -24.21 -3.85
CA GLN A 34 40.27 -24.36 -3.18
C GLN A 34 40.92 -25.72 -3.49
N ALA A 35 42.22 -25.68 -3.75
CA ALA A 35 43.08 -26.86 -3.91
C ALA A 35 44.33 -26.71 -3.05
N GLY A 36 44.35 -27.39 -1.89
CA GLY A 36 45.41 -27.19 -0.89
C GLY A 36 45.34 -25.78 -0.29
N ASP A 37 46.46 -25.05 -0.30
CA ASP A 37 46.54 -23.68 0.23
C ASP A 37 46.18 -22.60 -0.82
N GLN A 38 45.93 -23.01 -2.07
CA GLN A 38 45.58 -22.12 -3.16
C GLN A 38 44.08 -22.05 -3.35
N ILE A 39 43.59 -20.82 -3.45
CA ILE A 39 42.22 -20.50 -3.82
C ILE A 39 42.24 -20.08 -5.30
N ASN A 40 41.27 -20.57 -6.06
CA ASN A 40 41.08 -20.28 -7.46
C ASN A 40 39.70 -19.67 -7.68
N LEU A 41 39.66 -18.51 -8.33
CA LEU A 41 38.46 -17.85 -8.81
C LEU A 41 38.48 -17.88 -10.34
N SER A 42 37.44 -18.44 -10.95
CA SER A 42 37.38 -18.63 -12.41
C SER A 42 35.95 -18.44 -12.93
N GLY A 43 35.83 -17.95 -14.16
CA GLY A 43 34.57 -17.83 -14.92
C GLY A 43 34.87 -17.74 -16.41
N SER A 44 33.83 -17.65 -17.24
CA SER A 44 33.99 -17.53 -18.71
C SER A 44 34.06 -16.09 -19.22
N THR A 45 33.76 -15.12 -18.38
CA THR A 45 33.60 -13.69 -18.72
C THR A 45 34.76 -12.81 -18.22
N PHE A 46 35.48 -13.23 -17.18
CA PHE A 46 36.62 -12.49 -16.60
C PHE A 46 37.92 -13.33 -16.53
N GLU A 47 39.05 -12.66 -16.35
CA GLU A 47 40.37 -13.29 -16.17
C GLU A 47 40.44 -14.02 -14.81
N GLY A 48 40.45 -15.35 -14.85
CA GLY A 48 40.59 -16.17 -13.64
C GLY A 48 41.92 -15.95 -12.91
N ILE A 49 41.90 -16.13 -11.59
CA ILE A 49 43.06 -15.92 -10.71
C ILE A 49 43.22 -17.05 -9.71
N THR A 50 44.48 -17.44 -9.48
CA THR A 50 44.87 -18.34 -8.38
C THR A 50 45.77 -17.59 -7.40
N PHE A 51 45.45 -17.65 -6.12
CA PHE A 51 46.16 -16.94 -5.06
C PHE A 51 46.25 -17.79 -3.79
N ASN A 52 47.19 -17.45 -2.90
CA ASN A 52 47.29 -18.11 -1.60
C ASN A 52 46.19 -17.60 -0.68
N LYS A 53 45.68 -18.47 0.19
CA LYS A 53 44.75 -18.09 1.26
C LYS A 53 45.25 -16.85 2.04
N PRO A 54 44.47 -15.76 2.12
CA PRO A 54 44.83 -14.57 2.91
C PRO A 54 44.86 -14.88 4.41
N SER A 55 45.63 -14.13 5.19
CA SER A 55 45.78 -14.41 6.64
C SER A 55 44.72 -13.76 7.54
N ALA A 56 43.92 -12.83 7.04
CA ALA A 56 42.94 -12.09 7.84
C ALA A 56 41.54 -12.06 7.19
N SER A 57 41.40 -11.60 5.94
CA SER A 57 40.12 -11.60 5.24
C SER A 57 40.25 -11.85 3.74
N LEU A 58 39.19 -12.45 3.18
CA LEU A 58 38.96 -12.61 1.75
C LEU A 58 37.58 -12.03 1.40
N THR A 59 37.57 -11.01 0.54
CA THR A 59 36.35 -10.44 -0.04
C THR A 59 36.33 -10.71 -1.55
N ILE A 60 35.26 -11.34 -2.04
CA ILE A 60 34.97 -11.45 -3.48
C ILE A 60 33.76 -10.57 -3.79
N GLN A 61 33.84 -9.76 -4.83
CA GLN A 61 32.80 -8.80 -5.22
C GLN A 61 32.38 -9.03 -6.68
N GLY A 62 31.08 -9.11 -6.95
CA GLY A 62 30.52 -9.08 -8.30
C GLY A 62 30.85 -7.79 -9.04
N LEU A 63 30.64 -6.64 -8.36
CA LEU A 63 30.75 -5.26 -8.87
C LEU A 63 29.49 -4.79 -9.60
N GLU A 64 29.60 -4.38 -10.86
CA GLU A 64 28.46 -3.95 -11.68
C GLU A 64 28.02 -5.11 -12.58
N GLY A 65 26.73 -5.23 -12.86
CA GLY A 65 26.19 -6.32 -13.67
C GLY A 65 25.31 -7.24 -12.83
N THR A 66 24.92 -8.36 -13.40
CA THR A 66 24.26 -9.46 -12.68
C THR A 66 25.24 -10.61 -12.49
N ASP A 67 25.73 -10.75 -11.26
CA ASP A 67 26.79 -11.69 -10.95
C ASP A 67 26.27 -12.92 -10.21
N THR A 68 26.93 -14.04 -10.47
CA THR A 68 26.66 -15.30 -9.79
C THR A 68 27.97 -15.92 -9.33
N ILE A 69 28.12 -16.06 -8.01
CA ILE A 69 29.29 -16.68 -7.39
C ILE A 69 28.88 -18.03 -6.79
N THR A 70 29.38 -19.10 -7.40
CA THR A 70 29.27 -20.46 -6.87
C THR A 70 30.50 -20.80 -6.05
N ILE A 71 30.31 -21.09 -4.76
CA ILE A 71 31.39 -21.46 -3.84
C ILE A 71 31.47 -22.98 -3.71
N GLN A 72 32.65 -23.53 -3.97
CA GLN A 72 32.98 -24.92 -3.65
C GLN A 72 33.59 -25.02 -2.25
N SER A 73 34.03 -26.20 -1.84
CA SER A 73 34.60 -26.38 -0.50
C SER A 73 35.79 -25.46 -0.24
N LEU A 74 35.75 -24.74 0.88
CA LEU A 74 36.81 -23.83 1.34
C LEU A 74 37.17 -24.14 2.80
N ASN A 75 38.46 -24.20 3.10
CA ASN A 75 39.00 -24.19 4.46
C ASN A 75 39.88 -22.94 4.65
N LEU A 76 39.33 -22.00 5.40
CA LEU A 76 39.85 -20.66 5.56
C LEU A 76 40.66 -20.46 6.86
N ASP A 77 40.87 -21.50 7.69
CA ASP A 77 41.46 -21.38 9.04
C ASP A 77 40.86 -20.19 9.80
N SER A 78 41.62 -19.12 10.05
CA SER A 78 41.17 -17.92 10.77
C SER A 78 40.75 -16.76 9.88
N THR A 79 40.57 -17.00 8.59
CA THR A 79 40.30 -15.96 7.59
C THR A 79 38.80 -15.71 7.46
N GLU A 80 38.41 -14.45 7.61
CA GLU A 80 37.04 -13.99 7.38
C GLU A 80 36.70 -14.08 5.89
N LEU A 81 35.47 -14.50 5.58
CA LEU A 81 34.95 -14.57 4.22
C LEU A 81 33.84 -13.55 4.03
N THR A 82 33.93 -12.76 2.97
CA THR A 82 32.85 -11.91 2.47
C THR A 82 32.62 -12.20 0.99
N ILE A 83 31.39 -12.48 0.60
CA ILE A 83 30.97 -12.59 -0.79
C ILE A 83 29.87 -11.56 -1.03
N ASP A 84 30.12 -10.63 -1.95
CA ASP A 84 29.16 -9.63 -2.42
C ASP A 84 28.82 -9.94 -3.88
N ALA A 85 27.55 -10.20 -4.21
CA ALA A 85 27.07 -10.43 -5.59
C ALA A 85 25.54 -10.30 -5.61
N GLU A 86 24.87 -10.52 -6.74
CA GLU A 86 23.41 -10.64 -6.80
C GLU A 86 22.96 -12.07 -6.47
N ASN A 87 23.74 -13.07 -6.90
CA ASN A 87 23.45 -14.49 -6.69
C ASN A 87 24.63 -15.22 -6.04
N ILE A 88 24.40 -15.83 -4.88
CA ILE A 88 25.44 -16.56 -4.13
C ILE A 88 24.97 -17.99 -3.91
N ILE A 89 25.78 -18.97 -4.33
CA ILE A 89 25.40 -20.39 -4.32
C ILE A 89 26.46 -21.21 -3.59
N LEU A 90 26.07 -21.97 -2.57
CA LEU A 90 26.87 -23.04 -1.98
C LEU A 90 26.21 -24.40 -2.28
N PRO A 91 26.65 -25.13 -3.30
CA PRO A 91 26.00 -26.37 -3.73
C PRO A 91 26.17 -27.53 -2.73
N THR A 92 25.29 -28.52 -2.84
CA THR A 92 25.35 -29.76 -2.05
C THR A 92 26.73 -30.43 -2.09
N GLY A 93 27.16 -30.95 -0.94
CA GLY A 93 28.43 -31.66 -0.80
C GLY A 93 29.65 -30.75 -0.65
N ASN A 94 29.47 -29.42 -0.72
CA ASN A 94 30.53 -28.46 -0.40
C ASN A 94 30.44 -28.00 1.06
N THR A 95 31.58 -27.62 1.63
CA THR A 95 31.65 -27.11 3.01
C THR A 95 32.60 -25.91 3.08
N ILE A 96 32.16 -24.85 3.74
CA ILE A 96 33.00 -23.70 4.09
C ILE A 96 33.32 -23.80 5.57
N GLU A 97 34.62 -23.82 5.90
CA GLU A 97 35.13 -23.84 7.26
C GLU A 97 35.98 -22.58 7.52
N SER A 98 35.68 -21.86 8.59
CA SER A 98 36.49 -20.75 9.10
C SER A 98 36.36 -20.67 10.63
N SER A 99 37.31 -20.07 11.35
CA SER A 99 37.16 -19.68 12.75
C SER A 99 36.81 -18.19 12.90
N ALA A 100 36.60 -17.49 11.78
CA ALA A 100 36.19 -16.10 11.67
C ALA A 100 34.81 -15.99 11.00
N ASN A 101 34.30 -14.78 10.78
CA ASN A 101 32.96 -14.61 10.22
C ASN A 101 32.87 -15.13 8.78
N ILE A 102 31.67 -15.56 8.41
CA ILE A 102 31.28 -15.85 7.03
C ILE A 102 30.09 -14.94 6.70
N VAL A 103 30.25 -14.08 5.69
CA VAL A 103 29.27 -13.06 5.33
C VAL A 103 28.94 -13.18 3.85
N PHE A 104 27.67 -13.44 3.53
CA PHE A 104 27.16 -13.42 2.17
C PHE A 104 26.17 -12.28 2.02
N ASN A 105 26.46 -11.34 1.12
CA ASN A 105 25.63 -10.21 0.80
C ASN A 105 25.17 -10.35 -0.65
N ALA A 106 23.99 -10.93 -0.83
CA ALA A 106 23.26 -10.82 -2.08
C ALA A 106 22.59 -9.45 -2.14
N SER A 107 22.94 -8.59 -3.10
CA SER A 107 22.34 -7.26 -3.19
C SER A 107 22.12 -6.86 -4.64
N ASP A 108 20.92 -6.40 -4.97
CA ASP A 108 20.62 -5.82 -6.28
C ASP A 108 19.82 -4.53 -6.11
N GLN A 109 20.29 -3.44 -6.70
CA GLN A 109 19.73 -2.10 -6.46
C GLN A 109 19.79 -1.23 -7.70
N ASP A 110 18.91 -0.22 -7.75
CA ASP A 110 19.08 0.85 -8.72
C ASP A 110 20.34 1.67 -8.39
N ALA A 111 21.39 1.50 -9.19
CA ALA A 111 22.66 2.20 -9.01
C ALA A 111 22.50 3.74 -9.03
N SER A 112 21.47 4.23 -9.72
CA SER A 112 21.01 5.61 -9.67
C SER A 112 19.51 5.66 -9.91
N LYS A 113 18.88 6.74 -9.43
CA LYS A 113 17.45 6.98 -9.63
C LYS A 113 17.03 6.82 -11.09
N ILE A 114 16.09 5.92 -11.34
CA ILE A 114 15.53 5.62 -12.66
C ILE A 114 14.48 6.68 -13.02
N ASN A 115 14.73 7.44 -14.10
CA ASN A 115 13.84 8.53 -14.55
C ASN A 115 13.14 8.25 -15.88
N SER A 116 13.30 7.04 -16.44
CA SER A 116 12.75 6.65 -17.73
C SER A 116 12.28 5.20 -17.68
N ILE A 117 11.15 4.91 -18.32
CA ILE A 117 10.54 3.58 -18.34
C ILE A 117 11.43 2.54 -19.01
N ASN A 118 12.26 2.97 -19.96
CA ASN A 118 13.14 2.09 -20.73
C ASN A 118 14.36 1.62 -19.91
N ASP A 119 14.64 2.30 -18.79
CA ASP A 119 15.78 2.00 -17.93
C ASP A 119 15.36 1.15 -16.71
N ILE A 120 14.05 0.86 -16.57
CA ILE A 120 13.56 -0.05 -15.55
C ILE A 120 14.06 -1.46 -15.88
N GLN A 121 14.68 -2.08 -14.90
CA GLN A 121 15.05 -3.48 -14.90
C GLN A 121 14.51 -4.14 -13.65
N ASP A 122 14.22 -5.44 -13.74
CA ASP A 122 13.94 -6.25 -12.56
C ASP A 122 15.15 -6.26 -11.62
N ARG A 123 14.90 -6.42 -10.32
CA ARG A 123 15.95 -6.59 -9.31
C ARG A 123 15.79 -7.90 -8.57
N ARG A 124 16.89 -8.64 -8.42
CA ARG A 124 16.90 -9.95 -7.76
C ARG A 124 18.17 -10.13 -6.94
N ALA A 125 17.98 -10.40 -5.65
CA ALA A 125 19.04 -10.83 -4.75
C ALA A 125 18.72 -12.25 -4.25
N SER A 126 19.66 -13.18 -4.42
CA SER A 126 19.46 -14.59 -4.09
C SER A 126 20.66 -15.22 -3.37
N ILE A 127 20.39 -15.96 -2.30
CA ILE A 127 21.35 -16.85 -1.64
C ILE A 127 20.78 -18.26 -1.60
N GLU A 128 21.50 -19.24 -2.14
CA GLU A 128 21.14 -20.65 -2.15
C GLU A 128 22.21 -21.48 -1.44
N ILE A 129 21.85 -22.07 -0.29
CA ILE A 129 22.76 -22.87 0.55
C ILE A 129 22.27 -24.30 0.65
N ASP A 130 22.91 -25.17 -0.13
CA ASP A 130 22.71 -26.62 -0.05
C ASP A 130 23.91 -27.38 0.56
N GLY A 131 25.01 -26.67 0.81
CA GLY A 131 26.21 -27.18 1.48
C GLY A 131 26.31 -26.74 2.95
N ASN A 132 27.44 -27.03 3.59
CA ASN A 132 27.63 -26.77 5.02
C ASN A 132 28.43 -25.48 5.26
N LEU A 133 28.06 -24.74 6.31
CA LEU A 133 28.78 -23.55 6.77
C LEU A 133 29.18 -23.73 8.23
N ASN A 134 30.48 -23.71 8.52
CA ASN A 134 31.01 -23.97 9.86
C ASN A 134 31.94 -22.84 10.30
N THR A 135 31.60 -22.19 11.40
CA THR A 135 32.48 -21.26 12.10
C THR A 135 32.31 -21.22 13.61
N SER A 136 33.37 -20.79 14.31
CA SER A 136 33.30 -20.44 15.74
C SER A 136 32.77 -19.03 16.00
N GLN A 137 32.62 -18.21 14.95
CA GLN A 137 32.12 -16.83 15.00
C GLN A 137 30.78 -16.74 14.26
N ASN A 138 30.51 -15.64 13.55
CA ASN A 138 29.17 -15.37 13.04
C ASN A 138 29.01 -15.79 11.57
N ILE A 139 27.80 -16.21 11.22
CA ILE A 139 27.34 -16.36 9.84
C ILE A 139 26.22 -15.35 9.62
N SER A 140 26.35 -14.48 8.61
CA SER A 140 25.30 -13.57 8.17
C SER A 140 25.03 -13.76 6.69
N LEU A 141 23.77 -14.04 6.36
CA LEU A 141 23.25 -14.20 5.01
C LEU A 141 22.25 -13.08 4.77
N THR A 142 22.56 -12.14 3.88
CA THR A 142 21.69 -11.00 3.57
C THR A 142 21.34 -11.00 2.09
N ALA A 143 20.05 -11.00 1.76
CA ALA A 143 19.54 -10.78 0.41
C ALA A 143 18.73 -9.48 0.40
N SER A 144 19.18 -8.46 -0.32
CA SER A 144 18.54 -7.14 -0.31
C SER A 144 18.25 -6.63 -1.71
N VAL A 145 17.03 -6.13 -1.92
CA VAL A 145 16.64 -5.37 -3.11
C VAL A 145 16.30 -3.94 -2.71
N ILE A 146 16.85 -2.96 -3.42
CA ILE A 146 16.55 -1.54 -3.20
C ILE A 146 16.10 -0.87 -4.51
N ARG A 147 14.93 -0.22 -4.49
CA ARG A 147 14.35 0.48 -5.64
C ARG A 147 14.43 2.00 -5.48
N ASP A 148 14.81 2.72 -6.53
CA ASP A 148 14.73 4.18 -6.62
C ASP A 148 14.22 4.57 -8.02
N ILE A 149 12.90 4.55 -8.18
CA ILE A 149 12.23 4.85 -9.45
C ILE A 149 11.41 6.12 -9.29
N HIS A 150 11.63 7.08 -10.18
CA HIS A 150 10.86 8.31 -10.24
C HIS A 150 10.71 8.73 -11.70
N ILE A 151 9.58 8.37 -12.32
CA ILE A 151 9.32 8.64 -13.73
C ILE A 151 8.19 9.65 -13.86
N ASN A 152 8.48 10.75 -14.54
CA ASN A 152 7.54 11.85 -14.75
C ASN A 152 7.29 12.06 -16.24
N ASP A 153 6.02 12.18 -16.60
CA ASP A 153 5.55 12.55 -17.92
C ASP A 153 4.44 13.60 -17.83
N ALA A 154 4.19 14.29 -18.92
CA ALA A 154 3.12 15.28 -19.06
C ALA A 154 2.50 15.15 -20.46
N SER A 155 2.25 13.91 -20.89
CA SER A 155 1.67 13.58 -22.18
C SER A 155 0.29 12.93 -22.01
N GLU A 156 -0.49 12.90 -23.09
CA GLU A 156 -1.75 12.15 -23.12
C GLU A 156 -1.53 10.62 -23.14
N ASP A 157 -0.30 10.17 -23.43
CA ASP A 157 0.02 8.75 -23.49
C ASP A 157 0.09 8.17 -22.06
N PRO A 158 -0.45 6.96 -21.82
CA PRO A 158 -0.44 6.34 -20.50
C PRO A 158 0.99 5.98 -20.07
N LEU A 159 1.33 6.31 -18.82
CA LEU A 159 2.62 5.98 -18.22
C LEU A 159 2.48 4.74 -17.31
N ASN A 160 3.08 3.62 -17.71
CA ASN A 160 2.93 2.34 -17.01
C ASN A 160 4.28 1.78 -16.54
N THR A 161 4.59 1.92 -15.26
CA THR A 161 5.78 1.36 -14.61
C THR A 161 5.51 -0.09 -14.22
N GLN A 162 6.36 -1.02 -14.68
CA GLN A 162 6.29 -2.43 -14.36
C GLN A 162 7.67 -2.95 -13.97
N THR A 163 7.76 -3.68 -12.85
CA THR A 163 9.00 -4.29 -12.40
C THR A 163 8.73 -5.44 -11.44
N LEU A 164 9.69 -6.33 -11.33
CA LEU A 164 9.80 -7.32 -10.26
C LEU A 164 10.96 -6.99 -9.32
N SER A 165 10.74 -7.23 -8.02
CA SER A 165 11.72 -7.08 -6.93
C SER A 165 11.71 -8.35 -6.08
N ASN A 166 12.77 -9.16 -6.12
CA ASN A 166 12.82 -10.41 -5.37
C ASN A 166 14.06 -10.50 -4.49
N ALA A 167 13.86 -10.71 -3.18
CA ALA A 167 14.93 -11.02 -2.23
C ALA A 167 14.67 -12.40 -1.62
N VAL A 168 15.53 -13.37 -1.92
CA VAL A 168 15.30 -14.77 -1.55
C VAL A 168 16.55 -15.37 -0.92
N ILE A 169 16.38 -15.96 0.25
CA ILE A 169 17.36 -16.87 0.84
C ILE A 169 16.71 -18.24 0.95
N GLN A 170 17.36 -19.26 0.39
CA GLN A 170 16.93 -20.64 0.45
C GLN A 170 18.04 -21.54 0.96
N MET A 171 17.71 -22.41 1.90
CA MET A 171 18.62 -23.40 2.46
C MET A 171 17.98 -24.77 2.45
N ARG A 172 18.71 -25.79 2.01
CA ARG A 172 18.25 -27.18 1.98
C ARG A 172 19.35 -28.14 2.38
N ASN A 173 19.05 -29.13 3.21
CA ASN A 173 19.99 -30.19 3.58
C ASN A 173 21.33 -29.69 4.18
N ALA A 174 21.39 -28.42 4.63
CA ALA A 174 22.61 -27.76 5.07
C ALA A 174 22.89 -28.02 6.55
N THR A 175 24.16 -28.20 6.92
CA THR A 175 24.60 -28.16 8.32
C THR A 175 25.28 -26.83 8.61
N ILE A 176 24.79 -26.12 9.63
CA ILE A 176 25.24 -24.79 10.03
C ILE A 176 25.75 -24.84 11.47
N ASN A 177 26.99 -24.41 11.68
CA ASN A 177 27.57 -24.22 13.02
C ASN A 177 28.12 -22.79 13.13
N ALA A 178 27.65 -22.03 14.12
CA ALA A 178 28.08 -20.64 14.34
C ALA A 178 27.93 -20.20 15.81
N ALA A 179 28.54 -19.10 16.19
CA ALA A 179 28.16 -18.36 17.40
C ALA A 179 26.83 -17.64 17.19
N GLN A 180 26.69 -16.87 16.11
CA GLN A 180 25.42 -16.27 15.70
C GLN A 180 25.12 -16.67 14.26
N PHE A 181 23.87 -17.03 13.98
CA PHE A 181 23.40 -17.34 12.65
C PHE A 181 22.25 -16.40 12.27
N GLU A 182 22.46 -15.60 11.25
CA GLU A 182 21.54 -14.56 10.81
C GLU A 182 21.18 -14.72 9.33
N VAL A 183 19.88 -14.65 9.04
CA VAL A 183 19.29 -14.73 7.70
C VAL A 183 18.35 -13.53 7.53
N LEU A 184 18.72 -12.58 6.67
CA LEU A 184 17.97 -11.36 6.42
C LEU A 184 17.60 -11.27 4.93
N ALA A 185 16.32 -11.31 4.59
CA ALA A 185 15.86 -10.97 3.25
C ALA A 185 15.03 -9.68 3.28
N SER A 186 15.32 -8.72 2.41
CA SER A 186 14.62 -7.43 2.40
C SER A 186 14.37 -6.88 1.01
N SER A 187 13.23 -6.20 0.86
CA SER A 187 12.95 -5.33 -0.29
C SER A 187 12.44 -3.98 0.20
N ASP A 188 13.08 -2.92 -0.23
CA ASP A 188 12.79 -1.55 0.21
C ASP A 188 12.97 -0.56 -0.95
N GLY A 189 12.52 0.68 -0.76
CA GLY A 189 12.73 1.75 -1.71
C GLY A 189 11.51 2.62 -1.99
N VAL A 190 11.56 3.31 -3.11
CA VAL A 190 10.51 4.25 -3.54
C VAL A 190 10.25 4.06 -5.03
N ILE A 191 8.97 3.96 -5.39
CA ILE A 191 8.53 3.91 -6.79
C ILE A 191 7.47 5.00 -7.00
N ILE A 192 7.85 6.05 -7.73
CA ILE A 192 7.01 7.19 -8.08
C ILE A 192 6.78 7.19 -9.60
N THR A 193 5.52 7.24 -10.01
CA THR A 193 5.11 7.38 -11.41
C THR A 193 4.12 8.52 -11.54
N GLU A 194 4.47 9.58 -12.25
CA GLU A 194 3.63 10.77 -12.42
C GLU A 194 3.33 11.01 -13.90
N ASN A 195 2.05 11.07 -14.26
CA ASN A 195 1.59 11.67 -15.51
C ASN A 195 0.52 12.71 -15.20
N THR A 196 0.87 13.99 -15.31
CA THR A 196 -0.04 15.09 -14.92
C THR A 196 -1.22 15.29 -15.87
N ILE A 197 -1.12 14.80 -17.11
CA ILE A 197 -2.14 14.94 -18.15
C ILE A 197 -2.89 13.62 -18.32
N GLY A 198 -2.16 12.56 -18.68
CA GLY A 198 -2.69 11.23 -18.95
C GLY A 198 -2.78 10.32 -17.73
N ASN A 199 -2.84 9.02 -18.00
CA ASN A 199 -2.97 7.98 -16.97
C ASN A 199 -1.59 7.55 -16.45
N ALA A 200 -1.55 7.10 -15.20
CA ALA A 200 -0.33 6.60 -14.57
C ALA A 200 -0.60 5.31 -13.80
N LYS A 201 0.27 4.31 -13.96
CA LYS A 201 0.13 3.02 -13.28
C LYS A 201 1.46 2.48 -12.80
N ASN A 202 1.47 1.94 -11.59
CA ASN A 202 2.49 1.03 -11.09
C ASN A 202 1.94 -0.41 -11.08
N SER A 203 2.64 -1.35 -11.71
CA SER A 203 2.30 -2.77 -11.74
C SER A 203 3.49 -3.58 -11.22
N ILE A 204 3.52 -3.82 -9.91
CA ILE A 204 4.71 -4.31 -9.20
C ILE A 204 4.48 -5.72 -8.66
N SER A 205 5.49 -6.57 -8.83
CA SER A 205 5.59 -7.87 -8.15
C SER A 205 6.77 -7.85 -7.21
N GLU A 206 6.56 -8.07 -5.92
CA GLU A 206 7.60 -7.94 -4.89
C GLU A 206 7.53 -9.09 -3.89
N GLN A 207 8.54 -9.96 -3.91
CA GLN A 207 8.59 -11.17 -3.08
C GLN A 207 9.82 -11.16 -2.17
N VAL A 208 9.61 -11.46 -0.88
CA VAL A 208 10.67 -11.53 0.12
C VAL A 208 10.57 -12.85 0.88
N PHE A 209 11.59 -13.70 0.76
CA PHE A 209 11.57 -15.04 1.33
C PHE A 209 12.85 -15.41 2.08
N ALA A 210 12.68 -16.02 3.25
CA ALA A 210 13.74 -16.76 3.94
C ALA A 210 13.23 -18.17 4.23
N LYS A 211 13.78 -19.16 3.50
CA LYS A 211 13.30 -20.55 3.47
C LYS A 211 14.40 -21.47 3.99
N ILE A 212 14.16 -22.13 5.12
CA ILE A 212 15.05 -23.17 5.65
C ILE A 212 14.30 -24.48 5.64
N GLU A 213 14.66 -25.37 4.72
CA GLU A 213 13.87 -26.56 4.42
C GLU A 213 14.72 -27.82 4.31
N GLU A 214 14.06 -28.97 4.10
CA GLU A 214 14.71 -30.22 3.69
C GLU A 214 15.86 -30.66 4.59
N SER A 215 15.60 -30.91 5.88
CA SER A 215 16.57 -31.51 6.82
C SER A 215 17.78 -30.66 7.18
N CYS A 216 17.70 -29.33 7.08
CA CYS A 216 18.75 -28.46 7.61
C CYS A 216 19.00 -28.72 9.11
N GLN A 217 20.27 -28.67 9.53
CA GLN A 217 20.70 -28.81 10.93
C GLN A 217 21.46 -27.55 11.35
N ILE A 218 20.85 -26.74 12.22
CA ILE A 218 21.41 -25.45 12.66
C ILE A 218 21.79 -25.55 14.13
N ALA A 219 23.07 -25.29 14.44
CA ALA A 219 23.58 -25.17 15.79
C ALA A 219 24.25 -23.80 15.97
N ALA A 220 23.60 -22.89 16.71
CA ALA A 220 24.16 -21.57 16.98
C ALA A 220 23.75 -21.00 18.34
N ASN A 221 24.58 -20.16 18.95
CA ASN A 221 24.21 -19.53 20.22
C ASN A 221 23.05 -18.55 20.05
N GLN A 222 22.80 -18.02 18.86
CA GLN A 222 21.63 -17.19 18.53
C GLN A 222 21.22 -17.45 17.08
N VAL A 223 19.92 -17.48 16.81
CA VAL A 223 19.37 -17.65 15.46
C VAL A 223 18.36 -16.56 15.16
N THR A 224 18.60 -15.80 14.09
CA THR A 224 17.69 -14.77 13.60
C THR A 224 17.36 -15.04 12.14
N ILE A 225 16.07 -15.19 11.84
CA ILE A 225 15.55 -15.33 10.49
C ILE A 225 14.51 -14.25 10.30
N ARG A 226 14.76 -13.31 9.38
CA ARG A 226 13.94 -12.12 9.20
C ARG A 226 13.70 -11.86 7.73
N THR A 227 12.45 -11.60 7.39
CA THR A 227 12.05 -11.01 6.11
C THR A 227 11.38 -9.66 6.34
N SER A 228 11.70 -8.68 5.50
CA SER A 228 11.09 -7.35 5.60
C SER A 228 10.82 -6.71 4.24
N ARG A 229 9.60 -6.19 4.06
CA ARG A 229 9.21 -5.40 2.88
C ARG A 229 8.81 -3.99 3.31
N GLY A 230 9.36 -2.96 2.66
CA GLY A 230 9.25 -1.56 3.10
C GLY A 230 8.95 -0.52 2.03
N THR A 231 8.75 -0.93 0.77
CA THR A 231 8.65 -0.02 -0.37
C THR A 231 7.47 0.96 -0.31
N ASP A 232 7.74 2.23 -0.64
CA ASP A 232 6.73 3.29 -0.80
C ASP A 232 6.33 3.43 -2.28
N TYR A 233 5.05 3.16 -2.61
CA TYR A 233 4.51 3.28 -3.97
C TYR A 233 3.64 4.53 -4.12
N GLN A 234 3.94 5.35 -5.11
CA GLN A 234 3.23 6.59 -5.39
C GLN A 234 2.90 6.68 -6.88
N VAL A 235 1.66 7.04 -7.18
CA VAL A 235 1.21 7.25 -8.55
C VAL A 235 0.32 8.48 -8.64
N THR A 236 0.63 9.34 -9.60
CA THR A 236 -0.12 10.58 -9.86
C THR A 236 -0.57 10.58 -11.32
N GLY A 237 -1.87 10.72 -11.57
CA GLY A 237 -2.38 10.92 -12.93
C GLY A 237 -3.90 10.90 -13.05
N ARG A 238 -4.43 11.04 -14.26
CA ARG A 238 -5.88 11.17 -14.46
C ARG A 238 -6.62 9.91 -14.00
N ASP A 239 -6.16 8.75 -14.46
CA ASP A 239 -6.37 7.44 -13.83
C ASP A 239 -5.06 6.97 -13.20
N ALA A 240 -4.94 7.14 -11.88
CA ALA A 240 -3.79 6.79 -11.08
C ALA A 240 -4.00 5.42 -10.42
N TYR A 241 -3.15 4.44 -10.70
CA TYR A 241 -3.34 3.08 -10.19
C TYR A 241 -2.06 2.39 -9.70
N ASN A 242 -2.00 2.06 -8.41
CA ASN A 242 -1.00 1.13 -7.89
C ASN A 242 -1.61 -0.28 -7.82
N HIS A 243 -0.96 -1.24 -8.47
CA HIS A 243 -1.22 -2.66 -8.34
C HIS A 243 0.05 -3.35 -7.85
N VAL A 244 0.06 -3.77 -6.58
CA VAL A 244 1.22 -4.39 -5.94
C VAL A 244 0.84 -5.79 -5.47
N SER A 245 1.66 -6.77 -5.85
CA SER A 245 1.47 -8.17 -5.49
C SER A 245 2.74 -8.79 -4.94
N GLY A 246 2.61 -9.77 -4.05
CA GLY A 246 3.72 -10.62 -3.60
C GLY A 246 3.81 -10.77 -2.09
N ASP A 247 4.44 -11.86 -1.68
CA ASP A 247 4.44 -12.35 -0.30
C ASP A 247 5.73 -11.96 0.45
N THR A 248 5.63 -11.87 1.77
CA THR A 248 6.76 -11.70 2.69
C THR A 248 6.73 -12.81 3.72
N GLN A 249 7.64 -13.77 3.64
CA GLN A 249 7.55 -14.97 4.49
C GLN A 249 8.92 -15.47 4.97
N ALA A 250 8.96 -15.86 6.24
CA ALA A 250 10.10 -16.49 6.90
C ALA A 250 9.68 -17.85 7.48
N TRP A 251 10.42 -18.92 7.18
CA TRP A 251 10.06 -20.22 7.73
C TRP A 251 11.19 -21.23 7.87
N VAL A 252 10.92 -22.15 8.78
CA VAL A 252 11.73 -23.34 9.01
C VAL A 252 10.81 -24.55 8.86
N LYS A 253 11.18 -25.48 7.98
CA LYS A 253 10.41 -26.67 7.67
C LYS A 253 11.29 -27.90 7.57
N ASP A 254 10.79 -29.03 8.07
CA ASP A 254 11.49 -30.32 7.99
C ASP A 254 12.93 -30.26 8.53
N SER A 255 13.23 -29.44 9.54
CA SER A 255 14.60 -29.08 9.95
C SER A 255 14.80 -29.06 11.47
N THR A 256 16.06 -28.98 11.92
CA THR A 256 16.43 -28.93 13.34
C THR A 256 17.18 -27.63 13.66
N ILE A 257 16.79 -26.96 14.74
CA ILE A 257 17.52 -25.84 15.35
C ILE A 257 17.90 -26.19 16.78
N THR A 258 19.16 -26.02 17.14
CA THR A 258 19.66 -26.06 18.52
C THR A 258 20.32 -24.73 18.86
N SER A 259 19.84 -24.08 19.92
CA SER A 259 20.40 -22.80 20.37
C SER A 259 20.60 -22.70 21.87
N SER A 260 21.63 -21.95 22.28
CA SER A 260 21.86 -21.56 23.67
C SER A 260 21.46 -20.11 23.99
N GLY A 261 20.80 -19.44 23.05
CA GLY A 261 20.35 -18.06 23.14
C GLY A 261 19.02 -17.86 22.41
N ASP A 262 18.71 -16.63 22.04
CA ASP A 262 17.43 -16.29 21.42
C ASP A 262 17.27 -16.91 20.02
N VAL A 263 16.04 -17.27 19.70
CA VAL A 263 15.63 -17.71 18.36
C VAL A 263 14.46 -16.87 17.87
N SER A 264 14.62 -16.20 16.72
CA SER A 264 13.56 -15.38 16.12
C SER A 264 13.31 -15.78 14.66
N ILE A 265 12.03 -15.98 14.32
CA ILE A 265 11.54 -16.16 12.95
C ILE A 265 10.50 -15.06 12.71
N THR A 266 10.82 -14.09 11.86
CA THR A 266 10.04 -12.87 11.70
C THR A 266 9.76 -12.55 10.24
N ALA A 267 8.51 -12.19 9.93
CA ALA A 267 8.09 -11.64 8.65
C ALA A 267 7.40 -10.29 8.86
N GLU A 268 7.88 -9.25 8.18
CA GLU A 268 7.41 -7.88 8.34
C GLU A 268 7.07 -7.21 7.01
N ASP A 269 5.89 -6.63 6.89
CA ASP A 269 5.43 -5.93 5.68
C ASP A 269 4.93 -4.53 6.04
N SER A 270 5.75 -3.51 5.76
CA SER A 270 5.57 -2.11 6.17
C SER A 270 5.35 -1.14 5.00
N ILE A 271 4.57 -1.56 4.00
CA ILE A 271 4.31 -0.79 2.77
C ILE A 271 3.52 0.50 3.00
N LYS A 272 3.82 1.53 2.21
CA LYS A 272 2.92 2.68 1.97
C LYS A 272 2.51 2.78 0.50
N MET A 273 1.26 3.16 0.25
CA MET A 273 0.72 3.35 -1.09
C MET A 273 -0.07 4.66 -1.18
N SER A 274 0.21 5.46 -2.20
CA SER A 274 -0.53 6.67 -2.53
C SER A 274 -0.92 6.69 -4.01
N ALA A 275 -2.20 6.92 -4.29
CA ALA A 275 -2.70 7.18 -5.63
C ALA A 275 -3.43 8.53 -5.64
N GLU A 276 -3.02 9.44 -6.52
CA GLU A 276 -3.63 10.76 -6.63
C GLU A 276 -4.03 11.09 -8.07
N SER A 277 -5.30 11.47 -8.25
CA SER A 277 -5.79 12.12 -9.45
C SER A 277 -6.11 13.58 -9.11
N PRO A 278 -5.18 14.50 -9.41
CA PRO A 278 -5.27 15.88 -8.94
C PRO A 278 -6.31 16.68 -9.72
N GLU A 279 -6.79 17.74 -9.09
CA GLU A 279 -7.70 18.71 -9.71
C GLU A 279 -7.06 19.36 -10.94
N LEU A 280 -7.83 19.43 -12.03
CA LEU A 280 -7.42 20.11 -13.27
C LEU A 280 -8.19 21.43 -13.40
N SER A 281 -7.49 22.55 -13.46
CA SER A 281 -8.12 23.84 -13.73
C SER A 281 -8.23 24.05 -15.23
N LEU A 282 -9.45 24.25 -15.73
CA LEU A 282 -9.75 24.44 -17.14
C LEU A 282 -10.38 25.82 -17.36
N ASP A 283 -9.76 26.61 -18.24
CA ASP A 283 -10.32 27.89 -18.67
C ASP A 283 -11.29 27.66 -19.82
N LEU A 284 -12.57 27.91 -19.56
CA LEU A 284 -13.67 27.75 -20.51
C LEU A 284 -13.50 28.61 -21.77
N SER A 285 -12.78 29.73 -21.70
CA SER A 285 -12.51 30.58 -22.87
C SER A 285 -11.62 29.92 -23.92
N THR A 286 -10.89 28.86 -23.53
CA THR A 286 -10.03 28.08 -24.43
C THR A 286 -10.78 26.97 -25.17
N ILE A 287 -12.05 26.72 -24.82
CA ILE A 287 -12.87 25.63 -25.35
C ILE A 287 -13.78 26.18 -26.46
N ALA A 288 -13.68 25.61 -27.67
CA ALA A 288 -14.40 26.08 -28.87
C ALA A 288 -15.55 25.15 -29.31
N SER A 289 -15.79 24.05 -28.61
CA SER A 289 -16.83 23.06 -28.92
C SER A 289 -17.21 22.26 -27.67
N ASN A 290 -18.28 21.45 -27.76
CA ASN A 290 -18.61 20.49 -26.70
C ASN A 290 -17.41 19.57 -26.41
N THR A 291 -17.10 19.38 -25.13
CA THR A 291 -15.96 18.60 -24.66
C THR A 291 -16.38 17.76 -23.45
N THR A 292 -15.93 16.51 -23.42
CA THR A 292 -16.04 15.62 -22.26
C THR A 292 -14.66 15.52 -21.60
N ILE A 293 -14.61 15.68 -20.28
CA ILE A 293 -13.40 15.50 -19.49
C ILE A 293 -13.52 14.15 -18.79
N GLY A 294 -12.56 13.26 -19.06
CA GLY A 294 -12.56 11.89 -18.54
C GLY A 294 -12.54 11.81 -17.02
N ALA A 295 -12.98 10.68 -16.49
CA ALA A 295 -13.11 10.47 -15.05
C ALA A 295 -11.79 10.67 -14.32
N SER A 296 -11.87 11.25 -13.11
CA SER A 296 -10.74 11.25 -12.18
C SER A 296 -10.79 9.96 -11.36
N SER A 297 -9.74 9.14 -11.46
CA SER A 297 -9.66 7.84 -10.80
C SER A 297 -8.34 7.69 -10.05
N ALA A 298 -8.40 7.26 -8.79
CA ALA A 298 -7.25 7.00 -7.95
C ALA A 298 -7.43 5.69 -7.19
N ARG A 299 -6.54 4.72 -7.41
CA ARG A 299 -6.74 3.35 -6.97
C ARG A 299 -5.48 2.73 -6.40
N ASN A 300 -5.62 1.99 -5.31
CA ASN A 300 -4.58 1.11 -4.78
C ASN A 300 -5.12 -0.31 -4.65
N TYR A 301 -4.32 -1.28 -5.08
CA TYR A 301 -4.58 -2.70 -4.91
C TYR A 301 -3.32 -3.37 -4.36
N LEU A 302 -3.42 -3.93 -3.16
CA LEU A 302 -2.35 -4.67 -2.50
C LEU A 302 -2.81 -6.12 -2.25
N SER A 303 -2.03 -7.08 -2.76
CA SER A 303 -2.27 -8.51 -2.50
C SER A 303 -0.98 -9.22 -2.10
N GLY A 304 -0.98 -9.88 -0.94
CA GLY A 304 0.18 -10.64 -0.50
C GLY A 304 0.04 -11.18 0.91
N ASN A 305 0.70 -12.28 1.20
CA ASN A 305 0.67 -12.94 2.50
C ASN A 305 1.89 -12.59 3.34
N VAL A 306 1.71 -12.52 4.66
CA VAL A 306 2.78 -12.30 5.64
C VAL A 306 2.80 -13.47 6.60
N ASP A 307 3.79 -14.37 6.46
CA ASP A 307 3.82 -15.63 7.23
C ASP A 307 5.17 -15.85 7.92
N ALA A 308 5.12 -16.18 9.21
CA ALA A 308 6.27 -16.61 10.00
C ALA A 308 5.96 -17.95 10.68
N HIS A 309 6.74 -19.00 10.41
CA HIS A 309 6.32 -20.32 10.89
C HIS A 309 7.41 -21.39 11.04
N LEU A 310 7.09 -22.39 11.85
CA LEU A 310 7.86 -23.61 12.10
C LEU A 310 6.99 -24.83 11.77
N ILE A 311 7.37 -25.63 10.77
CA ILE A 311 6.61 -26.82 10.33
C ILE A 311 7.46 -28.08 10.44
N ASN A 312 6.92 -29.16 10.99
CA ASN A 312 7.55 -30.49 11.01
C ASN A 312 9.04 -30.44 11.42
N SER A 313 9.35 -29.63 12.42
CA SER A 313 10.73 -29.29 12.79
C SER A 313 10.96 -29.49 14.28
N THR A 314 12.23 -29.64 14.66
CA THR A 314 12.64 -29.70 16.07
C THR A 314 13.40 -28.44 16.44
N LEU A 315 12.94 -27.71 17.45
CA LEU A 315 13.60 -26.54 18.00
C LEU A 315 13.98 -26.81 19.46
N THR A 316 15.27 -26.76 19.77
CA THR A 316 15.78 -26.89 21.14
C THR A 316 16.48 -25.61 21.57
N VAL A 317 16.03 -25.00 22.66
CA VAL A 317 16.64 -23.81 23.25
C VAL A 317 17.02 -24.08 24.70
N THR A 318 18.29 -23.89 25.03
CA THR A 318 18.80 -24.12 26.39
C THR A 318 19.05 -22.79 27.11
N GLY A 319 18.82 -22.75 28.43
CA GLY A 319 18.99 -21.54 29.24
C GLY A 319 17.73 -20.66 29.28
N GLU A 320 17.89 -19.47 29.87
CA GLU A 320 16.82 -18.47 30.01
C GLU A 320 16.88 -17.50 28.82
N ASN A 321 16.11 -17.77 27.76
CA ASN A 321 16.10 -17.02 26.49
C ASN A 321 14.67 -16.83 25.95
N THR A 322 14.54 -16.26 24.76
CA THR A 322 13.26 -16.07 24.05
C THR A 322 13.23 -16.82 22.72
N VAL A 323 12.11 -17.49 22.45
CA VAL A 323 11.71 -17.95 21.11
C VAL A 323 10.58 -17.06 20.61
N SER A 324 10.77 -16.43 19.45
CA SER A 324 9.77 -15.55 18.83
C SER A 324 9.45 -16.01 17.42
N ILE A 325 8.17 -16.24 17.15
CA ILE A 325 7.64 -16.47 15.79
C ILE A 325 6.61 -15.37 15.53
N ALA A 326 6.95 -14.43 14.65
CA ALA A 326 6.21 -13.18 14.52
C ALA A 326 5.92 -12.82 13.06
N ALA A 327 4.65 -12.59 12.74
CA ALA A 327 4.22 -12.05 11.45
C ALA A 327 3.55 -10.70 11.70
N GLU A 328 4.05 -9.64 11.08
CA GLU A 328 3.54 -8.27 11.25
C GLU A 328 3.33 -7.58 9.90
N ARG A 329 2.11 -7.11 9.65
CA ARG A 329 1.78 -6.22 8.54
C ARG A 329 1.38 -4.85 9.09
N LYS A 330 1.98 -3.81 8.53
CA LYS A 330 1.74 -2.40 8.87
C LYS A 330 1.62 -1.57 7.60
N THR A 331 0.39 -1.30 7.16
CA THR A 331 0.15 -0.62 5.88
C THR A 331 -0.49 0.75 6.05
N GLN A 332 -0.09 1.69 5.19
CA GLN A 332 -0.75 2.99 5.01
C GLN A 332 -1.13 3.15 3.55
N ILE A 333 -2.42 3.22 3.25
CA ILE A 333 -2.93 3.22 1.88
C ILE A 333 -3.88 4.40 1.70
N THR A 334 -3.53 5.34 0.82
CA THR A 334 -4.32 6.54 0.53
C THR A 334 -4.65 6.64 -0.95
N SER A 335 -5.91 6.87 -1.28
CA SER A 335 -6.33 7.25 -2.63
C SER A 335 -7.09 8.57 -2.59
N LYS A 336 -6.87 9.40 -3.60
CA LYS A 336 -7.52 10.71 -3.72
C LYS A 336 -7.84 11.06 -5.17
N ALA A 337 -9.12 11.22 -5.47
CA ALA A 337 -9.61 11.59 -6.80
C ALA A 337 -10.36 12.93 -6.76
N GLN A 338 -9.89 13.91 -7.51
CA GLN A 338 -10.49 15.24 -7.61
C GLN A 338 -10.93 15.54 -9.03
N SER A 339 -12.18 15.97 -9.21
CA SER A 339 -12.64 16.42 -10.52
C SER A 339 -11.93 17.71 -10.93
N GLY A 340 -11.94 18.01 -12.23
CA GLY A 340 -11.47 19.31 -12.71
C GLY A 340 -12.39 20.45 -12.30
N GLN A 341 -11.81 21.61 -12.01
CA GLN A 341 -12.51 22.87 -11.79
C GLN A 341 -12.58 23.67 -13.09
N LEU A 342 -13.75 24.23 -13.35
CA LEU A 342 -13.98 25.10 -14.49
C LEU A 342 -13.80 26.56 -14.06
N THR A 343 -13.09 27.34 -14.88
CA THR A 343 -12.86 28.77 -14.66
C THR A 343 -13.19 29.55 -15.93
N GLU A 344 -13.50 30.83 -15.80
CA GLU A 344 -13.88 31.70 -16.91
C GLU A 344 -13.13 33.02 -16.74
N SER A 345 -12.41 33.46 -17.79
CA SER A 345 -11.48 34.60 -17.72
C SER A 345 -11.79 35.75 -18.69
N SER A 346 -12.63 35.56 -19.71
CA SER A 346 -12.75 36.50 -20.86
C SER A 346 -14.09 36.53 -21.60
N GLY A 347 -15.16 35.98 -21.04
CA GLY A 347 -16.47 35.78 -21.64
C GLY A 347 -16.53 34.60 -22.61
N LEU A 348 -17.66 33.87 -22.63
CA LEU A 348 -17.84 32.73 -23.53
C LEU A 348 -18.25 33.20 -24.94
N ALA A 349 -17.50 32.76 -25.97
CA ALA A 349 -17.77 33.11 -27.37
C ALA A 349 -19.01 32.40 -27.96
N SER A 350 -19.43 31.26 -27.40
CA SER A 350 -20.72 30.63 -27.70
C SER A 350 -21.17 29.66 -26.59
N GLY A 351 -22.40 29.14 -26.67
CA GLY A 351 -22.93 28.17 -25.70
C GLY A 351 -22.46 26.75 -26.02
N TYR A 352 -21.77 26.11 -25.08
CA TYR A 352 -21.30 24.72 -25.18
C TYR A 352 -21.74 23.92 -23.95
N THR A 353 -21.81 22.60 -24.10
CA THR A 353 -22.02 21.66 -22.98
C THR A 353 -20.67 21.04 -22.59
N ILE A 354 -20.38 21.01 -21.29
CA ILE A 354 -19.22 20.31 -20.75
C ILE A 354 -19.69 19.25 -19.77
N GLU A 355 -19.25 18.03 -20.02
CA GLU A 355 -19.52 16.88 -19.16
C GLU A 355 -18.24 16.57 -18.38
N LEU A 356 -18.34 16.63 -17.05
CA LEU A 356 -17.30 16.16 -16.14
C LEU A 356 -17.66 14.74 -15.75
N ASP A 357 -16.87 13.76 -16.20
CA ASP A 357 -17.01 12.41 -15.68
C ASP A 357 -16.76 12.39 -14.16
N GLY A 358 -17.29 11.35 -13.52
CA GLY A 358 -17.27 11.20 -12.07
C GLY A 358 -15.87 11.14 -11.44
N THR A 359 -15.84 11.07 -10.11
CA THR A 359 -14.62 10.77 -9.35
C THR A 359 -14.70 9.41 -8.69
N TYR A 360 -13.62 8.65 -8.76
CA TYR A 360 -13.52 7.30 -8.20
C TYR A 360 -12.22 7.13 -7.41
N SER A 361 -12.33 6.94 -6.11
CA SER A 361 -11.21 6.65 -5.22
C SER A 361 -11.43 5.29 -4.59
N SER A 362 -10.48 4.36 -4.74
CA SER A 362 -10.61 3.04 -4.12
C SER A 362 -9.33 2.43 -3.60
N ASN A 363 -9.41 1.75 -2.46
CA ASN A 363 -8.30 0.94 -1.93
C ASN A 363 -8.75 -0.49 -1.67
N VAL A 364 -7.97 -1.46 -2.15
CA VAL A 364 -8.19 -2.90 -1.96
C VAL A 364 -6.97 -3.50 -1.28
N LEU A 365 -7.19 -4.27 -0.22
CA LEU A 365 -6.15 -5.03 0.49
C LEU A 365 -6.62 -6.47 0.72
N ILE A 366 -5.85 -7.42 0.20
CA ILE A 366 -6.12 -8.85 0.23
C ILE A 366 -4.87 -9.61 0.70
N GLY A 367 -5.09 -10.70 1.43
CA GLY A 367 -4.05 -11.56 1.97
C GLY A 367 -4.26 -11.82 3.46
N HIS A 368 -3.37 -12.60 4.06
CA HIS A 368 -3.43 -12.92 5.49
C HIS A 368 -2.12 -12.60 6.20
N THR A 369 -2.18 -12.57 7.53
CA THR A 369 -1.01 -12.43 8.41
C THR A 369 -1.02 -13.59 9.41
N LYS A 370 -0.08 -14.53 9.30
CA LYS A 370 -0.10 -15.77 10.12
C LYS A 370 1.25 -16.04 10.78
N ALA A 371 1.20 -16.33 12.07
CA ALA A 371 2.35 -16.82 12.83
C ALA A 371 2.00 -18.16 13.47
N PHE A 372 2.77 -19.23 13.22
CA PHE A 372 2.38 -20.54 13.74
C PHE A 372 3.49 -21.57 13.89
N ILE A 373 3.20 -22.55 14.75
CA ILE A 373 3.97 -23.78 14.92
C ILE A 373 3.06 -24.95 14.53
N ASP A 374 3.45 -25.77 13.55
CA ASP A 374 2.69 -26.93 13.12
C ASP A 374 3.56 -28.19 13.07
N ALA A 375 2.99 -29.33 13.48
CA ALA A 375 3.60 -30.65 13.45
C ALA A 375 5.02 -30.73 14.07
N SER A 376 5.37 -29.83 14.99
CA SER A 376 6.75 -29.62 15.45
C SER A 376 6.97 -30.06 16.91
N GLU A 377 8.23 -30.14 17.30
CA GLU A 377 8.68 -30.37 18.68
C GLU A 377 9.54 -29.20 19.14
N VAL A 378 9.08 -28.44 20.14
CA VAL A 378 9.79 -27.27 20.67
C VAL A 378 10.15 -27.53 22.14
N ASN A 379 11.44 -27.68 22.41
CA ASN A 379 12.02 -27.98 23.71
C ASN A 379 12.75 -26.74 24.24
N ALA A 380 12.05 -25.88 24.98
CA ALA A 380 12.55 -24.60 25.47
C ALA A 380 12.11 -24.35 26.94
N SER A 381 12.20 -25.36 27.79
CA SER A 381 11.53 -25.40 29.10
C SER A 381 11.92 -24.27 30.08
N ASN A 382 13.05 -23.58 29.88
CA ASN A 382 13.46 -22.41 30.68
C ASN A 382 13.37 -21.08 29.91
N SER A 383 12.80 -21.08 28.71
CA SER A 383 12.74 -19.94 27.80
C SER A 383 11.29 -19.54 27.52
N ASP A 384 11.07 -18.25 27.31
CA ASP A 384 9.75 -17.73 26.96
C ASP A 384 9.48 -17.95 25.46
N ILE A 385 8.28 -18.36 25.11
CA ILE A 385 7.85 -18.54 23.71
C ILE A 385 6.74 -17.55 23.38
N LYS A 386 6.92 -16.84 22.26
CA LYS A 386 5.94 -15.89 21.71
C LYS A 386 5.57 -16.29 20.29
N VAL A 387 4.28 -16.47 20.03
CA VAL A 387 3.73 -16.66 18.68
C VAL A 387 2.76 -15.52 18.41
N SER A 388 3.13 -14.60 17.51
CA SER A 388 2.42 -13.33 17.34
C SER A 388 2.08 -13.03 15.88
N ALA A 389 0.80 -12.80 15.59
CA ALA A 389 0.33 -12.26 14.32
C ALA A 389 -0.29 -10.87 14.56
N ARG A 390 0.22 -9.84 13.87
CA ARG A 390 -0.25 -8.46 14.02
C ARG A 390 -0.53 -7.82 12.66
N GLU A 391 -1.71 -7.26 12.52
CA GLU A 391 -2.12 -6.46 11.36
C GLU A 391 -2.50 -5.06 11.83
N THR A 392 -1.81 -4.03 11.31
CA THR A 392 -2.09 -2.62 11.59
C THR A 392 -2.24 -1.86 10.27
N SER A 393 -3.48 -1.62 9.83
CA SER A 393 -3.74 -0.97 8.53
C SER A 393 -4.49 0.35 8.70
N ALA A 394 -3.99 1.42 8.08
CA ALA A 394 -4.71 2.68 7.93
C ALA A 394 -5.00 2.93 6.45
N VAL A 395 -6.28 2.98 6.09
CA VAL A 395 -6.74 3.03 4.71
C VAL A 395 -7.74 4.17 4.53
N ASP A 396 -7.45 5.07 3.60
CA ASP A 396 -8.23 6.28 3.35
C ASP A 396 -8.52 6.46 1.85
N ALA A 397 -9.79 6.60 1.49
CA ALA A 397 -10.25 6.89 0.14
C ALA A 397 -10.98 8.24 0.14
N GLN A 398 -10.58 9.14 -0.74
CA GLN A 398 -11.16 10.47 -0.85
C GLN A 398 -11.57 10.78 -2.28
N SER A 399 -12.84 11.09 -2.46
CA SER A 399 -13.34 11.60 -3.73
C SER A 399 -13.95 12.98 -3.51
N SER A 400 -13.55 13.92 -4.35
CA SER A 400 -14.13 15.26 -4.34
C SER A 400 -14.55 15.67 -5.73
N ILE A 401 -15.79 16.14 -5.84
CA ILE A 401 -16.19 16.92 -7.00
C ILE A 401 -15.97 18.39 -6.66
N ALA A 402 -15.13 19.06 -7.44
CA ALA A 402 -14.95 20.50 -7.42
C ALA A 402 -15.43 21.02 -8.77
N ALA A 403 -16.60 21.64 -8.80
CA ALA A 403 -17.00 22.41 -9.97
C ALA A 403 -17.73 23.67 -9.48
N SER A 404 -16.93 24.73 -9.38
CA SER A 404 -17.39 26.10 -9.23
C SER A 404 -17.51 26.72 -10.61
N SER A 405 -18.57 27.48 -10.85
CA SER A 405 -18.60 28.39 -12.01
C SER A 405 -18.95 29.78 -11.49
N ASP A 406 -17.94 30.64 -11.39
CA ASP A 406 -18.10 32.07 -11.16
C ASP A 406 -18.09 32.72 -12.56
N ILE A 407 -19.24 32.66 -13.24
CA ILE A 407 -19.37 33.12 -14.64
C ILE A 407 -19.82 34.58 -14.62
N ASP A 408 -19.04 35.47 -15.24
CA ASP A 408 -19.48 36.84 -15.47
C ASP A 408 -20.58 36.84 -16.56
N THR A 409 -21.80 37.15 -16.14
CA THR A 409 -23.00 37.13 -16.99
C THR A 409 -23.11 38.32 -17.94
N SER A 410 -22.04 39.09 -18.16
CA SER A 410 -22.03 40.24 -19.08
C SER A 410 -22.21 39.86 -20.57
N TYR A 411 -22.17 38.56 -20.91
CA TYR A 411 -22.42 38.05 -22.28
C TYR A 411 -23.62 37.10 -22.37
N TYR A 412 -24.38 37.24 -23.46
CA TYR A 412 -25.81 36.94 -23.64
C TYR A 412 -26.27 35.44 -23.64
N GLN A 413 -25.50 34.44 -23.19
CA GLN A 413 -25.82 33.03 -23.49
C GLN A 413 -25.67 32.06 -22.30
N GLY A 414 -26.49 30.99 -22.27
CA GLY A 414 -26.54 30.00 -21.18
C GLY A 414 -25.45 28.91 -21.23
N PHE A 415 -25.07 28.39 -20.06
CA PHE A 415 -24.05 27.35 -19.84
C PHE A 415 -24.65 26.21 -18.99
N SER A 416 -24.31 24.96 -19.26
CA SER A 416 -24.70 23.83 -18.40
C SER A 416 -23.53 22.86 -18.24
N SER A 417 -23.25 22.48 -16.99
CA SER A 417 -22.32 21.42 -16.65
C SER A 417 -23.01 20.34 -15.83
N THR A 418 -22.70 19.08 -16.13
CA THR A 418 -23.12 17.94 -15.31
C THR A 418 -21.89 17.23 -14.79
N ALA A 419 -21.92 16.82 -13.52
CA ALA A 419 -20.89 15.96 -12.95
C ALA A 419 -21.42 14.54 -12.77
N GLY A 420 -20.57 13.57 -13.14
CA GLY A 420 -20.79 12.16 -12.89
C GLY A 420 -20.84 11.80 -11.41
N ALA A 421 -20.91 10.50 -11.10
CA ALA A 421 -20.95 10.02 -9.72
C ALA A 421 -19.62 10.28 -8.99
N SER A 422 -19.68 10.50 -7.67
CA SER A 422 -18.49 10.53 -6.82
C SER A 422 -18.48 9.35 -5.87
N ILE A 423 -17.43 8.54 -5.93
CA ILE A 423 -17.36 7.25 -5.25
C ILE A 423 -16.03 7.13 -4.52
N ALA A 424 -16.06 7.08 -3.19
CA ALA A 424 -14.91 6.75 -2.35
C ALA A 424 -15.15 5.41 -1.64
N PHE A 425 -14.25 4.45 -1.80
CA PHE A 425 -14.51 3.10 -1.33
C PHE A 425 -13.26 2.31 -0.89
N ASN A 426 -13.32 1.68 0.29
CA ASN A 426 -12.28 0.75 0.73
C ASN A 426 -12.81 -0.68 0.87
N ALA A 427 -12.04 -1.67 0.41
CA ALA A 427 -12.33 -3.10 0.55
C ALA A 427 -11.13 -3.85 1.15
N LEU A 428 -11.28 -4.31 2.39
CA LEU A 428 -10.31 -5.16 3.08
C LEU A 428 -10.91 -6.55 3.24
N GLY A 429 -10.26 -7.56 2.68
CA GLY A 429 -10.74 -8.95 2.69
C GLY A 429 -11.93 -9.20 1.75
N TRP A 430 -12.08 -8.34 0.75
CA TRP A 430 -13.09 -8.43 -0.30
C TRP A 430 -12.39 -8.19 -1.63
N ASP A 431 -12.53 -9.13 -2.56
CA ASP A 431 -12.06 -8.97 -3.93
C ASP A 431 -13.22 -8.44 -4.79
N PRO A 432 -13.19 -7.17 -5.22
CA PRO A 432 -14.24 -6.62 -6.08
C PRO A 432 -14.30 -7.27 -7.47
N GLU A 433 -13.38 -8.18 -7.84
CA GLU A 433 -13.23 -8.68 -9.20
C GLU A 433 -13.08 -7.53 -10.23
N ASN A 434 -13.12 -7.81 -11.53
CA ASN A 434 -12.95 -6.81 -12.61
C ASN A 434 -14.11 -5.79 -12.74
N VAL A 435 -14.95 -5.58 -11.71
CA VAL A 435 -16.21 -4.82 -11.83
C VAL A 435 -16.07 -3.31 -11.60
N GLY A 436 -14.85 -2.79 -11.43
CA GLY A 436 -14.53 -1.44 -10.95
C GLY A 436 -15.09 -0.22 -11.73
N LEU A 437 -15.85 -0.42 -12.81
CA LEU A 437 -16.65 0.64 -13.47
C LEU A 437 -18.07 0.19 -13.87
N GLN A 438 -18.37 -1.11 -13.88
CA GLN A 438 -19.73 -1.62 -14.15
C GLN A 438 -20.61 -1.61 -12.88
N ALA A 439 -20.02 -1.30 -11.73
CA ALA A 439 -20.60 -1.47 -10.39
C ALA A 439 -21.76 -0.51 -10.03
N LEU A 440 -22.03 0.55 -10.82
CA LEU A 440 -23.17 1.40 -10.51
C LEU A 440 -24.51 0.68 -10.73
N ASP A 441 -24.59 -0.23 -11.72
CA ASP A 441 -25.79 -1.06 -12.00
C ASP A 441 -25.92 -2.22 -10.98
N ALA A 442 -24.80 -2.64 -10.38
CA ALA A 442 -24.72 -3.72 -9.40
C ALA A 442 -25.10 -3.30 -7.97
N LEU A 443 -25.00 -2.01 -7.62
CA LEU A 443 -25.20 -1.47 -6.26
C LEU A 443 -26.62 -1.75 -5.70
N VAL A 444 -27.58 -2.12 -6.55
CA VAL A 444 -28.98 -2.34 -6.18
C VAL A 444 -29.43 -3.81 -6.28
N ASN A 445 -28.66 -4.72 -6.93
CA ASN A 445 -29.22 -6.06 -7.22
C ASN A 445 -28.25 -7.25 -7.41
N THR A 446 -26.92 -7.15 -7.21
CA THR A 446 -25.99 -8.29 -7.34
C THR A 446 -24.81 -8.27 -6.35
N SER A 447 -24.16 -9.43 -6.14
CA SER A 447 -22.87 -9.52 -5.42
C SER A 447 -21.81 -8.71 -6.17
N PHE A 448 -21.22 -7.73 -5.49
CA PHE A 448 -20.28 -6.75 -6.05
C PHE A 448 -18.81 -7.03 -5.69
N ALA A 449 -18.59 -8.00 -4.81
CA ALA A 449 -17.28 -8.49 -4.40
C ALA A 449 -17.43 -9.93 -3.94
N THR A 450 -16.36 -10.71 -4.09
CA THR A 450 -16.22 -12.02 -3.48
C THR A 450 -15.49 -11.90 -2.15
N SER A 451 -15.93 -12.70 -1.18
CA SER A 451 -15.30 -12.73 0.15
C SER A 451 -13.92 -13.37 0.04
N ALA A 452 -12.88 -12.64 0.44
CA ALA A 452 -11.50 -13.12 0.53
C ALA A 452 -10.91 -12.73 1.90
N PRO A 453 -11.37 -13.35 3.01
CA PRO A 453 -11.12 -12.85 4.37
C PRO A 453 -9.64 -12.59 4.66
N MET A 454 -9.37 -11.44 5.28
CA MET A 454 -8.05 -11.12 5.84
C MET A 454 -7.88 -11.83 7.19
N ASP A 455 -7.35 -13.05 7.15
CA ASP A 455 -7.04 -13.82 8.36
C ASP A 455 -5.85 -13.21 9.12
N VAL A 456 -6.00 -13.03 10.43
CA VAL A 456 -4.91 -12.70 11.36
C VAL A 456 -4.84 -13.80 12.42
N ASN A 457 -3.95 -14.77 12.22
CA ASN A 457 -3.94 -15.98 13.03
C ASN A 457 -2.59 -16.24 13.69
N ALA A 458 -2.61 -16.44 15.00
CA ALA A 458 -1.46 -16.91 15.77
C ALA A 458 -1.80 -18.25 16.42
N TYR A 459 -1.10 -19.34 16.11
CA TYR A 459 -1.55 -20.65 16.59
C TYR A 459 -0.48 -21.73 16.69
N ILE A 460 -0.82 -22.79 17.42
CA ILE A 460 -0.03 -24.02 17.52
C ILE A 460 -0.91 -25.21 17.12
N LEU A 461 -0.48 -26.00 16.14
CA LEU A 461 -1.16 -27.20 15.66
C LEU A 461 -0.29 -28.43 15.81
N ASN A 462 -0.89 -29.55 16.22
CA ASN A 462 -0.27 -30.88 16.21
C ASN A 462 1.18 -30.95 16.75
N SER A 463 1.50 -30.10 17.75
CA SER A 463 2.88 -29.86 18.19
C SER A 463 3.07 -30.11 19.68
N SER A 464 4.28 -30.54 20.05
CA SER A 464 4.69 -30.62 21.46
C SER A 464 5.54 -29.39 21.78
N VAL A 465 5.22 -28.68 22.87
CA VAL A 465 5.89 -27.44 23.26
C VAL A 465 6.17 -27.45 24.75
N GLU A 466 7.43 -27.24 25.12
CA GLU A 466 7.87 -26.95 26.49
C GLU A 466 8.43 -25.53 26.57
N ALA A 467 7.89 -24.71 27.48
CA ALA A 467 8.27 -23.31 27.67
C ALA A 467 8.34 -22.94 29.16
N ASP A 468 9.00 -21.83 29.49
CA ASP A 468 8.81 -21.18 30.80
C ASP A 468 7.45 -20.45 30.80
N GLU A 469 7.31 -19.40 29.98
CA GLU A 469 6.04 -18.75 29.63
C GLU A 469 5.69 -18.94 28.15
N LEU A 470 4.40 -19.10 27.83
CA LEU A 470 3.91 -19.19 26.45
C LEU A 470 2.84 -18.12 26.18
N ASP A 471 3.11 -17.22 25.23
CA ASP A 471 2.19 -16.17 24.78
C ASP A 471 1.83 -16.36 23.30
N ILE A 472 0.54 -16.52 23.01
CA ILE A 472 0.00 -16.66 21.66
C ILE A 472 -0.96 -15.50 21.41
N LYS A 473 -0.61 -14.61 20.47
CA LYS A 473 -1.32 -13.35 20.27
C LYS A 473 -1.65 -13.08 18.81
N ALA A 474 -2.93 -12.90 18.53
CA ALA A 474 -3.41 -12.36 17.25
C ALA A 474 -4.01 -10.97 17.49
N THR A 475 -3.57 -9.95 16.76
CA THR A 475 -4.07 -8.57 16.91
C THR A 475 -4.34 -7.94 15.56
N LEU A 476 -5.56 -7.45 15.37
CA LEU A 476 -5.97 -6.61 14.25
C LEU A 476 -6.28 -5.21 14.78
N GLU A 477 -5.64 -4.19 14.19
CA GLU A 477 -5.88 -2.77 14.44
C GLU A 477 -6.08 -2.06 13.09
N THR A 478 -7.33 -1.89 12.66
CA THR A 478 -7.63 -1.26 11.36
C THR A 478 -8.35 0.08 11.50
N LYS A 479 -8.00 1.02 10.62
CA LYS A 479 -8.69 2.31 10.47
C LYS A 479 -9.07 2.50 9.02
N LEU A 480 -10.37 2.55 8.75
CA LEU A 480 -10.93 2.72 7.42
C LEU A 480 -11.67 4.05 7.36
N ASN A 481 -11.30 4.89 6.41
CA ASN A 481 -12.02 6.13 6.12
C ASN A 481 -12.35 6.23 4.64
N ALA A 482 -13.61 6.50 4.33
CA ALA A 482 -14.04 6.85 2.99
C ALA A 482 -14.76 8.20 3.06
N THR A 483 -14.35 9.15 2.23
CA THR A 483 -14.95 10.49 2.19
C THR A 483 -15.31 10.85 0.78
N VAL A 484 -16.59 11.14 0.55
CA VAL A 484 -17.03 11.89 -0.61
C VAL A 484 -17.33 13.33 -0.19
N SER A 485 -16.85 14.30 -0.96
CA SER A 485 -17.24 15.69 -0.81
C SER A 485 -17.57 16.34 -2.15
N ASN A 486 -18.41 17.38 -2.12
CA ASN A 486 -18.60 18.25 -3.26
C ASN A 486 -18.45 19.71 -2.83
N THR A 487 -17.61 20.46 -3.55
CA THR A 487 -17.45 21.92 -3.46
C THR A 487 -18.13 22.62 -4.64
N SER A 488 -19.29 22.11 -5.08
CA SER A 488 -20.08 22.74 -6.14
C SER A 488 -20.81 23.98 -5.62
N SER A 489 -20.55 25.10 -6.29
CA SER A 489 -21.28 26.36 -6.11
C SER A 489 -21.45 27.00 -7.48
N THR A 490 -22.69 27.12 -7.93
CA THR A 490 -23.04 27.85 -9.15
C THR A 490 -23.75 29.14 -8.76
N LYS A 491 -23.14 30.29 -9.06
CA LYS A 491 -23.80 31.60 -8.99
C LYS A 491 -24.09 32.05 -10.42
N ALA A 492 -25.35 32.03 -10.82
CA ALA A 492 -25.79 32.49 -12.14
C ALA A 492 -26.94 33.48 -11.98
N SER A 493 -26.66 34.77 -12.20
CA SER A 493 -27.66 35.83 -12.16
C SER A 493 -27.82 36.45 -13.56
N SER A 494 -28.77 35.96 -14.36
CA SER A 494 -29.02 36.54 -15.68
C SER A 494 -30.50 36.54 -16.06
N SER A 495 -30.96 37.64 -16.66
CA SER A 495 -32.31 37.74 -17.21
C SER A 495 -32.56 36.77 -18.37
N PHE A 496 -31.54 36.24 -19.04
CA PHE A 496 -31.61 35.12 -19.98
C PHE A 496 -30.32 34.30 -19.95
N GLY A 497 -30.45 32.96 -19.94
CA GLY A 497 -29.30 32.04 -19.96
C GLY A 497 -28.89 31.51 -18.59
N ALA A 498 -29.81 30.82 -17.91
CA ALA A 498 -29.58 30.10 -16.66
C ALA A 498 -28.45 29.07 -16.77
N SER A 499 -27.55 29.00 -15.77
CA SER A 499 -26.61 27.90 -15.59
C SER A 499 -26.80 27.20 -14.24
N GLY A 500 -26.76 25.88 -14.26
CA GLY A 500 -26.92 25.03 -13.08
C GLY A 500 -26.05 23.80 -13.21
N MET A 501 -25.51 23.36 -12.07
CA MET A 501 -24.74 22.13 -11.97
C MET A 501 -25.47 21.11 -11.12
N SER A 502 -25.55 19.86 -11.60
CA SER A 502 -26.09 18.72 -10.86
C SER A 502 -25.04 17.63 -10.71
N THR A 503 -25.01 16.97 -9.55
CA THR A 503 -24.21 15.77 -9.29
C THR A 503 -25.11 14.53 -9.35
N SER A 504 -24.71 13.51 -10.11
CA SER A 504 -25.56 12.34 -10.42
C SER A 504 -25.68 11.29 -9.31
N GLY A 505 -24.71 11.20 -8.39
CA GLY A 505 -24.75 10.26 -7.27
C GLY A 505 -23.50 10.33 -6.40
N ILE A 506 -23.63 9.94 -5.13
CA ILE A 506 -22.52 9.89 -4.16
C ILE A 506 -22.54 8.55 -3.43
N LEU A 507 -21.38 7.90 -3.36
CA LEU A 507 -21.17 6.67 -2.59
C LEU A 507 -19.88 6.80 -1.77
N SER A 508 -20.00 6.74 -0.45
CA SER A 508 -18.88 6.52 0.45
C SER A 508 -19.10 5.21 1.20
N GLY A 509 -18.13 4.30 1.15
CA GLY A 509 -18.29 2.98 1.77
C GLY A 509 -16.97 2.35 2.19
N ASN A 510 -17.02 1.57 3.25
CA ASN A 510 -15.93 0.70 3.66
C ASN A 510 -16.46 -0.72 3.84
N MET A 511 -15.71 -1.70 3.38
CA MET A 511 -15.93 -3.10 3.66
C MET A 511 -14.72 -3.69 4.37
N LEU A 512 -15.01 -4.49 5.39
CA LEU A 512 -14.02 -5.23 6.14
C LEU A 512 -14.52 -6.67 6.32
N ASN A 513 -13.69 -7.65 5.99
CA ASN A 513 -13.93 -9.06 6.26
C ASN A 513 -12.65 -9.69 6.77
N THR A 514 -12.61 -9.90 8.08
CA THR A 514 -11.44 -10.35 8.81
C THR A 514 -11.80 -11.55 9.67
N THR A 515 -10.80 -12.36 9.99
CA THR A 515 -10.92 -13.41 10.99
C THR A 515 -9.68 -13.39 11.86
N VAL A 516 -9.85 -13.07 13.14
CA VAL A 516 -8.75 -12.99 14.10
C VAL A 516 -8.81 -14.18 15.05
N LYS A 517 -7.80 -15.04 15.05
CA LYS A 517 -7.77 -16.24 15.90
C LYS A 517 -6.44 -16.43 16.59
N ALA A 518 -6.49 -16.70 17.89
CA ALA A 518 -5.38 -17.20 18.68
C ALA A 518 -5.80 -18.51 19.34
N TYR A 519 -5.09 -19.62 19.09
CA TYR A 519 -5.50 -20.94 19.60
C TYR A 519 -4.38 -21.98 19.59
N ILE A 520 -4.61 -23.06 20.34
CA ILE A 520 -3.86 -24.31 20.27
C ILE A 520 -4.86 -25.40 19.88
N ASP A 521 -4.54 -26.18 18.85
CA ASP A 521 -5.33 -27.35 18.45
C ASP A 521 -4.41 -28.55 18.20
N ASN A 522 -4.34 -29.41 19.22
CA ASN A 522 -3.59 -30.66 19.21
C ASN A 522 -4.59 -31.82 19.21
N THR A 523 -4.66 -32.54 18.09
CA THR A 523 -5.66 -33.61 17.89
C THR A 523 -5.24 -34.99 18.42
N SER A 524 -4.02 -35.13 18.96
CA SER A 524 -3.45 -36.38 19.48
C SER A 524 -2.99 -36.23 20.94
N ASP A 525 -3.28 -37.24 21.78
CA ASP A 525 -2.85 -37.34 23.19
C ASP A 525 -1.31 -37.38 23.36
N THR A 526 -0.55 -37.51 22.27
CA THR A 526 0.93 -37.51 22.28
C THR A 526 1.55 -36.12 22.08
N LYS A 527 0.73 -35.06 21.92
CA LYS A 527 1.17 -33.69 21.65
C LYS A 527 0.84 -32.78 22.83
N ASN A 528 1.81 -32.58 23.71
CA ASN A 528 1.64 -31.87 24.99
C ASN A 528 2.13 -30.42 24.93
N ILE A 529 1.44 -29.54 25.64
CA ILE A 529 1.89 -28.17 25.92
C ILE A 529 2.22 -28.10 27.41
N THR A 530 3.47 -27.83 27.75
CA THR A 530 3.98 -27.73 29.12
C THR A 530 4.56 -26.33 29.33
N THR A 531 4.02 -25.59 30.30
CA THR A 531 4.56 -24.29 30.72
C THR A 531 4.92 -24.33 32.21
N ASN A 532 6.05 -23.74 32.60
CA ASN A 532 6.41 -23.61 34.02
C ASN A 532 5.68 -22.43 34.69
N LYS A 533 5.33 -21.40 33.90
CA LYS A 533 4.58 -20.20 34.28
C LYS A 533 3.30 -20.11 33.46
N ALA A 534 2.94 -18.90 33.00
CA ALA A 534 1.67 -18.62 32.37
C ALA A 534 1.60 -19.17 30.94
N LEU A 535 0.38 -19.56 30.55
CA LEU A 535 -0.04 -19.72 29.18
C LEU A 535 -1.08 -18.63 28.88
N THR A 536 -0.74 -17.71 27.98
CA THR A 536 -1.62 -16.63 27.54
C THR A 536 -2.00 -16.87 26.08
N ILE A 537 -3.31 -16.81 25.79
CA ILE A 537 -3.83 -16.89 24.42
C ILE A 537 -4.81 -15.73 24.25
N ASN A 538 -4.51 -14.81 23.33
CA ASN A 538 -5.29 -13.61 23.13
C ASN A 538 -5.51 -13.28 21.64
N ALA A 539 -6.78 -13.17 21.24
CA ALA A 539 -7.17 -12.60 19.96
C ALA A 539 -7.87 -11.25 20.19
N SER A 540 -7.43 -10.19 19.52
CA SER A 540 -8.03 -8.85 19.62
C SER A 540 -8.31 -8.27 18.24
N ASP A 541 -9.53 -7.81 18.03
CA ASP A 541 -9.96 -7.08 16.83
C ASP A 541 -10.43 -5.68 17.24
N ILE A 542 -9.69 -4.68 16.80
CA ILE A 542 -10.00 -3.26 16.97
C ILE A 542 -10.10 -2.65 15.58
N SER A 543 -11.32 -2.34 15.16
CA SER A 543 -11.60 -1.79 13.83
C SER A 543 -12.38 -0.49 13.96
N GLU A 544 -11.83 0.61 13.43
CA GLU A 544 -12.47 1.92 13.34
C GLU A 544 -12.88 2.17 11.88
N ILE A 545 -14.17 2.38 11.60
CA ILE A 545 -14.70 2.48 10.24
C ILE A 545 -15.56 3.75 10.11
N TYR A 546 -15.18 4.65 9.20
CA TYR A 546 -15.84 5.94 8.96
C TYR A 546 -16.20 6.11 7.48
N SER A 547 -17.48 6.35 7.19
CA SER A 547 -17.96 6.68 5.84
C SER A 547 -18.66 8.03 5.86
N ASN A 548 -18.07 9.00 5.18
CA ASN A 548 -18.50 10.39 5.20
C ASN A 548 -18.95 10.82 3.80
N SER A 549 -20.07 11.55 3.73
CA SER A 549 -20.54 12.21 2.52
C SER A 549 -20.94 13.63 2.85
N LYS A 550 -20.27 14.62 2.25
CA LYS A 550 -20.58 16.03 2.42
C LYS A 550 -21.00 16.64 1.09
N ILE A 551 -22.28 17.01 0.98
CA ILE A 551 -22.85 17.60 -0.23
C ILE A 551 -23.27 19.04 0.05
N VAL A 552 -22.69 19.96 -0.71
CA VAL A 552 -23.17 21.34 -0.81
C VAL A 552 -23.86 21.45 -2.17
N SER A 553 -25.19 21.59 -2.17
CA SER A 553 -25.97 21.87 -3.37
C SER A 553 -26.51 23.29 -3.25
N SER A 554 -25.88 24.23 -3.96
CA SER A 554 -26.39 25.59 -4.10
C SER A 554 -26.33 25.99 -5.58
N SER A 555 -27.45 25.84 -6.27
CA SER A 555 -27.70 26.46 -7.57
C SER A 555 -28.74 27.55 -7.38
N ILE A 556 -28.34 28.82 -7.41
CA ILE A 556 -29.27 29.94 -7.53
C ILE A 556 -29.33 30.27 -9.02
N ILE A 557 -30.43 29.88 -9.66
CA ILE A 557 -30.76 30.27 -11.03
C ILE A 557 -31.87 31.31 -10.91
N SER A 558 -31.55 32.59 -11.08
CA SER A 558 -32.58 33.63 -11.24
C SER A 558 -32.70 33.97 -12.72
N SER A 559 -33.61 33.29 -13.44
CA SER A 559 -33.99 33.72 -14.79
C SER A 559 -35.21 34.64 -14.73
N ASN A 560 -35.00 35.95 -14.61
CA ASN A 560 -36.07 36.90 -14.93
C ASN A 560 -36.10 37.13 -16.44
N GLY A 561 -36.59 36.13 -17.17
CA GLY A 561 -36.82 36.13 -18.62
C GLY A 561 -37.77 37.24 -19.10
N SER A 562 -37.27 38.47 -19.28
CA SER A 562 -37.79 39.63 -20.03
C SER A 562 -39.30 39.81 -20.21
N VAL A 563 -39.74 40.97 -19.72
CA VAL A 563 -40.56 42.00 -20.40
C VAL A 563 -41.94 41.59 -20.93
N SER A 564 -42.98 41.94 -20.17
CA SER A 564 -44.13 42.79 -20.59
C SER A 564 -45.02 43.04 -19.38
N VAL A 565 -45.14 44.29 -18.89
CA VAL A 565 -46.34 45.13 -19.10
C VAL A 565 -47.63 44.31 -18.99
N ILE A 566 -48.19 44.22 -17.78
CA ILE A 566 -49.62 44.27 -17.44
C ILE A 566 -49.70 44.17 -15.90
N ASP A 567 -50.30 45.20 -15.27
CA ASP A 567 -50.84 45.14 -13.91
C ASP A 567 -51.82 43.96 -13.81
N ASP A 568 -51.63 43.07 -12.85
CA ASP A 568 -52.73 42.58 -12.02
C ASP A 568 -52.19 41.82 -10.81
N GLU A 569 -52.82 42.04 -9.66
CA GLU A 569 -52.58 41.41 -8.37
C GLU A 569 -52.50 39.87 -8.46
N ILE A 570 -51.28 39.32 -8.46
CA ILE A 570 -51.07 37.86 -8.32
C ILE A 570 -50.77 37.57 -6.85
N PHE A 571 -51.74 36.91 -6.21
CA PHE A 571 -51.68 36.38 -4.85
C PHE A 571 -50.44 35.49 -4.66
N LYS A 572 -49.46 35.96 -3.89
CA LYS A 572 -48.46 35.08 -3.27
C LYS A 572 -49.19 34.32 -2.17
N ASP A 573 -49.30 33.01 -2.31
CA ASP A 573 -50.03 32.14 -1.38
C ASP A 573 -49.22 32.00 -0.08
N ALA A 574 -49.43 32.93 0.84
CA ALA A 574 -48.75 32.97 2.13
C ALA A 574 -49.79 32.99 3.26
N ASP A 575 -49.53 32.21 4.30
CA ASP A 575 -50.38 32.13 5.50
C ASP A 575 -50.20 33.36 6.40
N TYR A 576 -48.99 33.94 6.40
CA TYR A 576 -48.61 35.10 7.21
C TYR A 576 -47.72 36.08 6.42
N LYS A 577 -47.53 37.29 6.96
CA LYS A 577 -46.56 38.29 6.52
C LYS A 577 -45.52 38.54 7.60
N SER A 578 -44.34 38.98 7.20
CA SER A 578 -43.29 39.39 8.16
C SER A 578 -43.70 40.58 9.03
N SER A 579 -44.75 41.31 8.67
CA SER A 579 -45.36 42.35 9.50
C SER A 579 -46.34 41.84 10.56
N ASP A 580 -46.65 40.54 10.59
CA ASP A 580 -47.72 40.01 11.45
C ASP A 580 -47.27 39.81 12.91
N GLY A 581 -46.01 40.15 13.24
CA GLY A 581 -45.46 40.09 14.58
C GLY A 581 -45.46 38.68 15.15
N ASN A 582 -45.70 38.53 16.45
CA ASN A 582 -45.67 37.24 17.14
C ASN A 582 -46.84 36.31 16.75
N GLN A 583 -46.54 35.27 15.97
CA GLN A 583 -47.47 34.27 15.46
C GLN A 583 -47.12 32.87 15.97
N THR A 584 -48.13 32.00 16.11
CA THR A 584 -47.91 30.57 16.32
C THR A 584 -47.78 29.91 14.96
N ILE A 585 -46.54 29.56 14.60
CA ILE A 585 -46.18 29.02 13.30
C ILE A 585 -45.97 27.51 13.44
N ASN A 586 -46.54 26.73 12.52
CA ASN A 586 -46.32 25.28 12.39
C ASN A 586 -45.35 24.99 11.25
N PHE A 587 -44.73 23.80 11.30
CA PHE A 587 -43.96 23.29 10.17
C PHE A 587 -44.81 23.32 8.89
N GLY A 588 -44.29 23.93 7.83
CA GLY A 588 -44.96 24.06 6.55
C GLY A 588 -45.70 25.38 6.33
N ASP A 589 -45.95 26.17 7.38
CA ASP A 589 -46.61 27.47 7.26
C ASP A 589 -45.73 28.46 6.46
N ARG A 590 -46.38 29.30 5.65
CA ARG A 590 -45.74 30.18 4.68
C ARG A 590 -45.79 31.64 5.13
N VAL A 591 -44.65 32.32 5.13
CA VAL A 591 -44.52 33.74 5.50
C VAL A 591 -44.01 34.55 4.33
N PHE A 592 -44.75 35.58 3.94
CA PHE A 592 -44.33 36.56 2.93
C PHE A 592 -43.49 37.67 3.55
N LEU A 593 -42.28 37.88 3.03
CA LEU A 593 -41.37 38.93 3.45
C LEU A 593 -41.69 40.24 2.72
N SER A 594 -42.08 41.28 3.45
CA SER A 594 -42.37 42.60 2.88
C SER A 594 -41.13 43.24 2.23
N GLU A 595 -41.35 44.17 1.29
CA GLU A 595 -40.30 44.91 0.55
C GLU A 595 -39.33 45.65 1.47
N ASP A 596 -39.83 46.16 2.60
CA ASP A 596 -39.10 46.97 3.57
C ASP A 596 -38.44 46.16 4.70
N TYR A 597 -38.46 44.82 4.62
CA TYR A 597 -37.90 43.96 5.65
C TYR A 597 -36.36 43.96 5.64
N SER A 598 -35.74 44.22 6.80
CA SER A 598 -34.29 44.43 6.91
C SER A 598 -33.53 43.40 7.75
N ASN A 599 -34.22 42.47 8.42
CA ASN A 599 -33.62 41.61 9.45
C ASN A 599 -33.04 40.28 8.92
N GLY A 600 -32.97 40.11 7.59
CA GLY A 600 -32.44 38.93 6.91
C GLY A 600 -33.46 38.24 6.00
N GLY A 601 -32.99 37.63 4.90
CA GLY A 601 -33.81 37.11 3.81
C GLY A 601 -33.90 38.06 2.60
N ASN A 602 -34.52 37.58 1.52
CA ASN A 602 -34.76 38.31 0.28
C ASN A 602 -36.16 38.97 0.33
N PRO A 603 -36.27 40.31 0.27
CA PRO A 603 -37.55 41.00 0.25
C PRO A 603 -38.45 40.51 -0.88
N GLU A 604 -39.76 40.67 -0.70
CA GLU A 604 -40.79 40.21 -1.62
C GLU A 604 -40.77 38.70 -1.89
N THR A 605 -40.31 37.87 -0.96
CA THR A 605 -40.22 36.42 -1.13
C THR A 605 -41.03 35.67 -0.06
N VAL A 606 -41.56 34.49 -0.39
CA VAL A 606 -42.26 33.63 0.56
C VAL A 606 -41.30 32.60 1.14
N TYR A 607 -41.32 32.43 2.46
CA TYR A 607 -40.52 31.46 3.21
C TYR A 607 -41.42 30.41 3.87
N ILE A 608 -41.04 29.14 3.80
CA ILE A 608 -41.69 28.04 4.53
C ILE A 608 -40.95 27.83 5.85
N TYR A 609 -41.70 27.73 6.95
CA TYR A 609 -41.14 27.36 8.24
C TYR A 609 -40.80 25.86 8.31
N MET A 610 -39.56 25.55 8.68
CA MET A 610 -38.99 24.20 8.74
C MET A 610 -38.74 23.71 10.17
N GLY A 611 -39.05 24.53 11.19
CA GLY A 611 -38.89 24.16 12.59
C GLY A 611 -40.10 23.41 13.17
N SER A 612 -39.99 23.00 14.43
CA SER A 612 -41.12 22.50 15.22
C SER A 612 -42.04 23.64 15.67
N GLN A 613 -43.35 23.38 15.83
CA GLN A 613 -44.34 24.41 16.20
C GLN A 613 -43.85 25.32 17.33
N ASN A 614 -43.82 26.63 17.07
CA ASN A 614 -43.30 27.61 18.00
C ASN A 614 -44.02 28.96 17.86
N SER A 615 -43.98 29.77 18.92
CA SER A 615 -44.40 31.17 18.85
C SER A 615 -43.19 31.99 18.41
N ILE A 616 -43.26 32.61 17.24
CA ILE A 616 -42.14 33.35 16.62
C ILE A 616 -42.61 34.77 16.31
N ASP A 617 -41.78 35.75 16.64
CA ASP A 617 -41.98 37.13 16.22
C ASP A 617 -41.50 37.32 14.78
N LEU A 618 -42.44 37.29 13.85
CA LEU A 618 -42.15 37.35 12.42
C LEU A 618 -41.52 38.69 12.00
N ASP A 619 -41.65 39.75 12.83
CA ASP A 619 -41.08 41.07 12.55
C ASP A 619 -39.57 41.14 12.82
N ALA A 620 -39.05 40.27 13.69
CA ALA A 620 -37.68 40.28 14.18
C ALA A 620 -36.86 39.06 13.72
N GLU A 621 -37.49 38.15 12.97
CA GLU A 621 -36.92 36.89 12.55
C GLU A 621 -35.86 37.02 11.43
N ASP A 622 -34.77 36.27 11.51
CA ASP A 622 -33.79 36.19 10.43
C ASP A 622 -34.17 35.07 9.44
N TYR A 623 -34.86 35.45 8.35
CA TYR A 623 -35.29 34.51 7.30
C TYR A 623 -34.13 33.98 6.44
N SER A 624 -32.89 34.44 6.66
CA SER A 624 -31.70 33.82 6.05
C SER A 624 -31.23 32.56 6.80
N ASN A 625 -31.79 32.29 7.98
CA ASN A 625 -31.47 31.11 8.77
C ASN A 625 -32.07 29.83 8.17
N LYS A 626 -31.23 29.06 7.46
CA LYS A 626 -31.62 27.83 6.75
C LYS A 626 -32.02 26.66 7.64
N ASP A 627 -31.75 26.71 8.94
CA ASP A 627 -32.20 25.68 9.89
C ASP A 627 -33.70 25.82 10.20
N LEU A 628 -34.27 27.02 10.01
CA LEU A 628 -35.66 27.35 10.34
C LEU A 628 -36.50 27.76 9.13
N TRP A 629 -35.90 28.34 8.10
CA TRP A 629 -36.62 28.93 6.97
C TRP A 629 -36.11 28.41 5.63
N LYS A 630 -37.05 27.99 4.78
CA LYS A 630 -36.79 27.60 3.40
C LYS A 630 -37.46 28.59 2.46
N GLU A 631 -36.65 29.32 1.70
CA GLU A 631 -37.13 30.21 0.65
C GLU A 631 -37.91 29.43 -0.43
N THR A 632 -39.07 29.96 -0.83
CA THR A 632 -39.86 29.43 -1.94
C THR A 632 -39.80 30.40 -3.10
N THR A 633 -39.20 29.95 -4.19
CA THR A 633 -39.28 30.61 -5.49
C THR A 633 -40.55 30.12 -6.16
N GLU A 634 -41.69 30.76 -5.87
CA GLU A 634 -42.89 30.55 -6.69
C GLU A 634 -42.58 31.03 -8.10
N THR A 635 -42.41 30.05 -8.99
CA THR A 635 -42.38 30.29 -10.43
C THR A 635 -43.78 30.78 -10.79
N GLN A 636 -43.90 32.06 -11.17
CA GLN A 636 -45.15 32.59 -11.72
C GLN A 636 -45.56 31.70 -12.90
N VAL A 637 -46.77 31.13 -12.85
CA VAL A 637 -47.35 30.37 -13.97
C VAL A 637 -47.74 31.31 -15.09
#